data_AF-A0A3E2B218-F1
#
_entry.id   AF-A0A3E2B218-F1
#
_cell.length_a   1.000
_cell.length_b   1.000
_cell.length_c   1.000
_cell.angle_alpha   90.00
_cell.angle_beta   90.00
_cell.angle_gamma   90.00
#
_symmetry.space_group_name_H-M   'P 1'
#
loop_
_entity.id
_entity.type
_entity.pdbx_description
1 polymer ?
#
loop_
_entity_poly.entity_id
_entity_poly.type
_entity_poly.pdbx_seq_one_letter_code
_entity_poly.pdbx_strand_id
1 'polypeptide(L)'
;MTKTESTIRFLFGASRKDIRPLVHAVDITIKLMFSQGIPMDDIRVTHAVYPQVAKRLKTRSGASPSAKTTARRIQRLANACWDALVERNLVKEFLGTSLRDLQAPRDLLFYLAAFSHLGIPFFEAVKRYPELLFWPGQWWDDKAETHPHT
;
A
#
# COMPACT_ATOMS: atom_id res chain seq x y z
N MET A 1 1.69 -10.95 16.29
CA MET A 1 2.27 -9.93 15.39
C MET A 1 1.89 -10.33 13.96
N THR A 2 1.31 -9.43 13.16
CA THR A 2 0.92 -9.76 11.78
C THR A 2 2.14 -9.71 10.84
N LYS A 3 2.05 -10.33 9.65
CA LYS A 3 3.10 -10.24 8.62
C LYS A 3 3.39 -8.77 8.28
N THR A 4 2.33 -7.98 8.06
CA THR A 4 2.39 -6.54 7.83
C THR A 4 3.12 -5.77 8.93
N GLU A 5 2.80 -6.04 10.21
CA GLU A 5 3.47 -5.37 11.32
C GLU A 5 4.97 -5.71 11.36
N SER A 6 5.32 -6.98 11.14
CA SER A 6 6.71 -7.46 11.12
C SER A 6 7.51 -6.79 9.99
N THR A 7 6.95 -6.75 8.78
CA THR A 7 7.53 -6.07 7.62
C THR A 7 7.72 -4.59 7.88
N ILE A 8 6.69 -3.88 8.35
CA ILE A 8 6.79 -2.44 8.59
C ILE A 8 7.82 -2.14 9.68
N ARG A 9 7.88 -2.93 10.76
CA ARG A 9 8.93 -2.78 11.80
C ARG A 9 10.32 -3.01 11.23
N PHE A 10 10.49 -4.05 10.43
CA PHE A 10 11.75 -4.35 9.77
C PHE A 10 12.22 -3.18 8.89
N LEU A 11 11.32 -2.56 8.12
CA LEU A 11 11.64 -1.44 7.22
C LEU A 11 11.84 -0.11 7.96
N PHE A 12 11.07 0.15 9.03
CA PHE A 12 11.27 1.32 9.90
C PHE A 12 12.57 1.27 10.70
N GLY A 13 13.11 0.08 10.93
CA GLY A 13 14.26 -0.12 11.82
C GLY A 13 13.90 0.16 13.28
N ALA A 14 14.89 0.55 14.08
CA ALA A 14 14.73 0.80 15.51
C ALA A 14 13.97 2.12 15.77
N SER A 15 12.65 2.12 15.53
CA SER A 15 11.78 3.27 15.78
C SER A 15 10.83 3.02 16.94
N ARG A 16 10.76 3.97 17.89
CA ARG A 16 9.76 3.97 18.98
C ARG A 16 8.39 4.55 18.55
N LYS A 17 8.23 4.89 17.26
CA LYS A 17 6.99 5.50 16.73
C LYS A 17 5.84 4.49 16.81
N ASP A 18 4.64 4.99 17.13
CA ASP A 18 3.41 4.20 17.04
C ASP A 18 3.03 3.96 15.57
N ILE A 19 3.43 2.79 15.05
CA ILE A 19 3.19 2.39 13.65
C ILE A 19 1.78 1.84 13.39
N ARG A 20 0.96 1.62 14.43
CA ARG A 20 -0.37 1.00 14.28
C ARG A 20 -1.26 1.65 13.21
N PRO A 21 -1.30 2.99 13.07
CA PRO A 21 -2.07 3.62 11.99
C PRO A 21 -1.62 3.17 10.61
N LEU A 22 -0.30 3.04 10.39
CA LEU A 22 0.24 2.61 9.10
C LEU A 22 -0.01 1.11 8.86
N VAL A 23 0.19 0.27 9.87
CA VAL A 23 -0.10 -1.18 9.78
C VAL A 23 -1.55 -1.41 9.37
N HIS A 24 -2.51 -0.75 10.04
CA HIS A 24 -3.91 -0.88 9.68
C HIS A 24 -4.22 -0.35 8.27
N ALA A 25 -3.58 0.74 7.85
CA ALA A 25 -3.75 1.26 6.50
C ALA A 25 -3.29 0.24 5.45
N VAL A 26 -2.13 -0.39 5.67
CA VAL A 26 -1.59 -1.42 4.77
C VAL A 26 -2.48 -2.68 4.78
N ASP A 27 -2.93 -3.16 5.93
CA ASP A 27 -3.83 -4.32 6.00
C ASP A 27 -5.16 -4.08 5.25
N ILE A 28 -5.72 -2.88 5.33
CA ILE A 28 -6.92 -2.51 4.56
C ILE A 28 -6.58 -2.45 3.06
N THR A 29 -5.44 -1.87 2.71
CA THR A 29 -5.00 -1.77 1.31
C THR A 29 -4.77 -3.15 0.69
N ILE A 30 -4.18 -4.09 1.45
CA ILE A 30 -4.04 -5.50 1.05
C ILE A 30 -5.41 -6.12 0.76
N LYS A 31 -6.41 -5.91 1.63
CA LYS A 31 -7.76 -6.41 1.40
C LYS A 31 -8.39 -5.85 0.13
N LEU A 32 -8.24 -4.54 -0.13
CA LEU A 32 -8.79 -3.90 -1.32
C LEU A 32 -8.14 -4.46 -2.59
N MET A 33 -6.81 -4.55 -2.63
CA MET A 33 -6.07 -5.01 -3.80
C MET A 33 -6.25 -6.51 -4.06
N PHE A 34 -6.03 -7.35 -3.04
CA PHE A 34 -5.85 -8.80 -3.24
C PHE A 34 -7.09 -9.62 -2.89
N SER A 35 -7.95 -9.15 -1.98
CA SER A 35 -9.18 -9.87 -1.64
C SER A 35 -10.38 -9.39 -2.43
N GLN A 36 -10.42 -8.09 -2.76
CA GLN A 36 -11.52 -7.49 -3.53
C GLN A 36 -11.15 -7.23 -4.99
N GLY A 37 -9.87 -7.41 -5.37
CA GLY A 37 -9.42 -7.24 -6.75
C GLY A 37 -9.53 -5.80 -7.26
N ILE A 38 -9.53 -4.80 -6.37
CA ILE A 38 -9.66 -3.40 -6.76
C ILE A 38 -8.29 -2.89 -7.21
N PRO A 39 -8.13 -2.42 -8.45
CA PRO A 39 -6.89 -1.86 -8.95
C PRO A 39 -6.46 -0.64 -8.15
N MET A 40 -5.16 -0.39 -8.08
CA MET A 40 -4.59 0.72 -7.31
C MET A 40 -5.16 2.08 -7.72
N ASP A 41 -5.36 2.31 -9.02
CA ASP A 41 -5.86 3.58 -9.57
C ASP A 41 -7.31 3.87 -9.15
N ASP A 42 -8.08 2.82 -8.86
CA ASP A 42 -9.46 2.93 -8.37
C ASP A 42 -9.56 3.12 -6.85
N ILE A 43 -8.46 2.90 -6.11
CA ILE A 43 -8.44 3.04 -4.65
C ILE A 43 -8.25 4.50 -4.24
N ARG A 44 -9.37 5.17 -3.96
CA ARG A 44 -9.36 6.48 -3.29
C ARG A 44 -9.09 6.34 -1.79
N VAL A 45 -7.80 6.36 -1.40
CA VAL A 45 -7.36 6.17 0.00
C VAL A 45 -8.07 7.06 1.02
N THR A 46 -8.45 8.28 0.63
CA THR A 46 -9.18 9.24 1.47
C THR A 46 -10.59 8.77 1.86
N HIS A 47 -11.23 7.97 1.01
CA HIS A 47 -12.56 7.42 1.22
C HIS A 47 -12.50 5.96 1.70
N ALA A 48 -11.63 5.16 1.07
CA ALA A 48 -11.60 3.72 1.28
C ALA A 48 -10.76 3.30 2.49
N VAL A 49 -9.66 3.99 2.79
CA VAL A 49 -8.67 3.53 3.78
C VAL A 49 -8.75 4.34 5.08
N TYR A 50 -8.54 5.66 5.02
CA TYR A 50 -8.39 6.48 6.23
C TYR A 50 -9.60 6.46 7.18
N PRO A 51 -10.86 6.47 6.69
CA PRO A 51 -12.02 6.37 7.58
C PRO A 51 -12.10 5.01 8.30
N GLN A 52 -11.71 3.93 7.63
CA GLN A 52 -11.68 2.60 8.24
C GLN A 52 -10.60 2.50 9.31
N VAL A 53 -9.39 3.04 9.05
CA VAL A 53 -8.32 3.11 10.06
C VAL A 53 -8.78 3.94 11.27
N ALA A 54 -9.43 5.08 11.03
CA ALA A 54 -9.93 5.96 12.08
C ALA A 54 -10.88 5.24 13.03
N LYS A 55 -11.79 4.40 12.51
CA LYS A 55 -12.72 3.58 13.31
C LYS A 55 -11.98 2.52 14.16
N ARG A 56 -10.88 1.97 13.66
CA ARG A 56 -10.08 0.93 14.34
C ARG A 56 -9.14 1.51 15.39
N LEU A 57 -8.71 2.76 15.24
CA LEU A 57 -7.88 3.43 16.22
C LEU A 57 -8.72 3.97 17.38
N LYS A 58 -8.23 3.73 18.60
CA LYS A 58 -8.75 4.35 19.82
C LYS A 58 -7.71 5.33 20.35
N THR A 59 -8.14 6.54 20.69
CA THR A 59 -7.32 7.52 21.41
C THR A 59 -7.19 7.10 22.87
N ARG A 60 -6.34 7.80 23.63
CA ARG A 60 -6.21 7.62 25.07
C ARG A 60 -7.53 7.82 25.83
N SER A 61 -8.42 8.64 25.28
CA SER A 61 -9.77 8.88 25.80
C SER A 61 -10.82 7.86 25.34
N GLY A 62 -10.43 6.80 24.61
CA GLY A 62 -11.35 5.80 24.06
C GLY A 62 -12.14 6.25 22.83
N ALA A 63 -12.02 7.51 22.42
CA ALA A 63 -12.65 8.04 21.21
C ALA A 63 -11.92 7.60 19.93
N SER A 64 -12.62 7.55 18.81
CA SER A 64 -11.96 7.36 17.50
C SER A 64 -11.50 8.71 16.94
N PRO A 65 -10.26 8.84 16.44
CA PRO A 65 -9.81 10.07 15.79
C PRO A 65 -10.60 10.33 14.50
N SER A 66 -10.66 11.59 14.05
CA SER A 66 -11.28 11.91 12.76
C SER A 66 -10.48 11.32 11.58
N ALA A 67 -11.15 11.07 10.45
CA ALA A 67 -10.49 10.61 9.23
C ALA A 67 -9.36 11.55 8.78
N LYS A 68 -9.54 12.88 8.90
CA LYS A 68 -8.53 13.90 8.59
C LYS A 68 -7.30 13.79 9.49
N THR A 69 -7.49 13.58 10.79
CA THR A 69 -6.36 13.39 11.73
C THR A 69 -5.63 12.08 11.46
N THR A 70 -6.37 11.01 11.18
CA THR A 70 -5.82 9.71 10.82
C THR A 70 -5.02 9.77 9.51
N ALA A 71 -5.55 10.42 8.48
CA ALA A 71 -4.85 10.63 7.21
C ALA A 71 -3.49 11.29 7.42
N ARG A 72 -3.44 12.42 8.15
CA ARG A 72 -2.18 13.13 8.43
C ARG A 72 -1.18 12.26 9.21
N ARG A 73 -1.66 11.43 10.14
CA ARG A 73 -0.78 10.51 10.89
C ARG A 73 -0.19 9.43 9.96
N ILE A 74 -1.02 8.84 9.10
CA ILE A 74 -0.57 7.82 8.14
C ILE A 74 0.42 8.43 7.15
N GLN A 75 0.14 9.60 6.58
CA GLN A 75 1.05 10.28 5.65
C GLN A 75 2.42 10.57 6.27
N ARG A 76 2.47 11.05 7.52
CA ARG A 76 3.75 11.26 8.23
C ARG A 76 4.51 9.96 8.48
N LEU A 77 3.80 8.89 8.83
CA LEU A 77 4.43 7.57 9.00
C LEU A 77 4.90 7.01 7.66
N ALA A 78 4.15 7.21 6.59
CA ALA A 78 4.55 6.79 5.26
C ALA A 78 5.83 7.51 4.82
N ASN A 79 5.90 8.83 4.96
CA ASN A 79 7.13 9.57 4.66
C ASN A 79 8.30 9.10 5.53
N ALA A 80 8.11 8.98 6.85
CA ALA A 80 9.18 8.47 7.72
C ALA A 80 9.64 7.05 7.39
N CYS A 81 8.74 6.20 6.87
CA CYS A 81 9.09 4.86 6.40
C CYS A 81 9.89 4.92 5.09
N TRP A 82 9.52 5.83 4.19
CA TRP A 82 10.28 6.10 2.98
C TRP A 82 11.69 6.60 3.28
N ASP A 83 11.81 7.59 4.18
CA ASP A 83 13.09 8.13 4.62
C ASP A 83 13.98 6.99 5.19
N ALA A 84 13.42 6.12 6.02
CA ALA A 84 14.14 4.96 6.56
C ALA A 84 14.59 3.96 5.48
N LEU A 85 13.80 3.75 4.41
CA LEU A 85 14.20 2.90 3.28
C LEU A 85 15.39 3.52 2.52
N VAL A 86 15.37 4.84 2.32
CA VAL A 86 16.43 5.58 1.63
C VAL A 86 17.72 5.57 2.47
N GLU A 87 17.63 5.94 3.75
CA GLU A 87 18.77 5.97 4.68
C GLU A 87 19.48 4.61 4.79
N ARG A 88 18.73 3.52 4.65
CA ARG A 88 19.25 2.15 4.75
C ARG A 88 19.58 1.51 3.40
N ASN A 89 19.44 2.26 2.31
CA ASN A 89 19.68 1.79 0.94
C ASN A 89 18.84 0.55 0.55
N LEU A 90 17.60 0.45 1.07
CA LEU A 90 16.70 -0.68 0.85
C LEU A 90 15.69 -0.45 -0.28
N VAL A 91 15.67 0.73 -0.90
CA VAL A 91 14.68 1.09 -1.94
C VAL A 91 14.69 0.09 -3.10
N LYS A 92 15.88 -0.27 -3.62
CA LYS A 92 16.00 -1.20 -4.74
C LYS A 92 15.56 -2.62 -4.38
N GLU A 93 15.86 -3.09 -3.16
CA GLU A 93 15.44 -4.40 -2.68
C GLU A 93 13.93 -4.47 -2.49
N PHE A 94 13.34 -3.41 -1.92
CA PHE A 94 11.92 -3.36 -1.60
C PHE A 94 11.03 -3.12 -2.83
N LEU A 95 11.50 -2.33 -3.80
CA LEU A 95 10.70 -1.97 -4.99
C LEU A 95 11.11 -2.73 -6.24
N GLY A 96 12.34 -3.25 -6.31
CA GLY A 96 12.90 -3.87 -7.51
C GLY A 96 13.49 -2.86 -8.49
N THR A 97 13.46 -1.56 -8.14
CA THR A 97 14.08 -0.47 -8.90
C THR A 97 14.53 0.65 -7.97
N SER A 98 15.44 1.49 -8.44
CA SER A 98 15.81 2.70 -7.73
C SER A 98 14.78 3.80 -8.04
N LEU A 99 14.12 4.30 -7.01
CA LEU A 99 13.29 5.50 -7.08
C LEU A 99 13.97 6.61 -6.29
N ARG A 100 14.06 7.80 -6.90
CA ARG A 100 14.63 8.98 -6.24
C ARG A 100 13.71 9.49 -5.13
N ASP A 101 12.43 9.64 -5.46
CA ASP A 101 11.45 10.25 -4.57
C ASP A 101 10.11 9.50 -4.59
N LEU A 102 9.42 9.53 -3.45
CA LEU A 102 8.05 9.09 -3.31
C LEU A 102 7.11 10.13 -3.94
N GLN A 103 6.35 9.75 -4.97
CA GLN A 103 5.45 10.67 -5.67
C GLN A 103 4.32 11.17 -4.77
N ALA A 104 3.70 10.29 -4.00
CA ALA A 104 2.75 10.65 -2.95
C ALA A 104 2.84 9.70 -1.75
N PRO A 105 2.55 10.18 -0.52
CA PRO A 105 2.56 9.33 0.68
C PRO A 105 1.66 8.08 0.59
N ARG A 106 0.61 8.14 -0.26
CA ARG A 106 -0.30 7.02 -0.48
C ARG A 106 0.38 5.87 -1.23
N ASP A 107 1.35 6.15 -2.10
CA ASP A 107 1.94 5.15 -2.98
C ASP A 107 2.70 4.10 -2.17
N LEU A 108 3.31 4.55 -1.07
CA LEU A 108 3.95 3.66 -0.12
C LEU A 108 2.96 2.65 0.50
N LEU A 109 1.67 2.99 0.64
CA LEU A 109 0.68 2.03 1.13
C LEU A 109 0.53 0.86 0.15
N PHE A 110 0.51 1.15 -1.15
CA PHE A 110 0.43 0.13 -2.20
C PHE A 110 1.71 -0.69 -2.29
N TYR A 111 2.88 -0.04 -2.19
CA TYR A 111 4.17 -0.73 -2.20
C TYR A 111 4.30 -1.69 -1.00
N LEU A 112 3.96 -1.21 0.20
CA LEU A 112 3.95 -2.03 1.42
C LEU A 112 2.92 -3.15 1.34
N ALA A 113 1.75 -2.91 0.76
CA ALA A 113 0.72 -3.92 0.58
C ALA A 113 1.21 -5.05 -0.32
N ALA A 114 1.76 -4.73 -1.50
CA ALA A 114 2.28 -5.73 -2.42
C ALA A 114 3.43 -6.54 -1.81
N PHE A 115 4.43 -5.87 -1.22
CA PHE A 115 5.58 -6.54 -0.61
C PHE A 115 5.15 -7.41 0.59
N SER A 116 4.28 -6.89 1.46
CA SER A 116 3.79 -7.65 2.62
C SER A 116 2.94 -8.84 2.21
N HIS A 117 2.11 -8.72 1.16
CA HIS A 117 1.25 -9.81 0.71
C HIS A 117 2.04 -10.85 -0.08
N LEU A 118 2.71 -10.44 -1.16
CA LEU A 118 3.36 -11.32 -2.13
C LEU A 118 4.79 -11.73 -1.76
N GLY A 119 5.47 -10.95 -0.92
CA GLY A 119 6.86 -11.21 -0.54
C GLY A 119 7.88 -10.92 -1.66
N ILE A 120 7.47 -10.23 -2.71
CA ILE A 120 8.32 -9.83 -3.84
C ILE A 120 8.32 -8.30 -4.00
N PRO A 121 9.35 -7.71 -4.65
CA PRO A 121 9.42 -6.28 -4.85
C PRO A 121 8.27 -5.72 -5.70
N PHE A 122 7.82 -4.49 -5.41
CA PHE A 122 6.60 -3.92 -6.01
C PHE A 122 6.60 -3.93 -7.56
N PHE A 123 7.67 -3.47 -8.22
CA PHE A 123 7.69 -3.42 -9.68
C PHE A 123 7.83 -4.81 -10.32
N GLU A 124 8.29 -5.82 -9.57
CA GLU A 124 8.20 -7.21 -10.01
C GLU A 124 6.75 -7.70 -9.90
N ALA A 125 6.06 -7.38 -8.81
CA ALA A 125 4.65 -7.70 -8.63
C ALA A 125 3.78 -7.13 -9.76
N VAL A 126 3.97 -5.87 -10.12
CA VAL A 126 3.23 -5.24 -11.23
C VAL A 126 3.50 -5.91 -12.58
N LYS A 127 4.74 -6.36 -12.84
CA LYS A 127 5.06 -7.10 -14.08
C LYS A 127 4.37 -8.46 -14.14
N ARG A 128 4.26 -9.14 -13.00
CA ARG A 128 3.63 -10.46 -12.90
C ARG A 128 2.09 -10.37 -12.84
N TYR A 129 1.57 -9.29 -12.26
CA TYR A 129 0.16 -9.04 -11.99
C TYR A 129 -0.23 -7.62 -12.46
N PRO A 130 -0.33 -7.37 -13.78
CA PRO A 130 -0.68 -6.05 -14.31
C PRO A 130 -2.04 -5.52 -13.83
N GLU A 131 -2.95 -6.43 -13.45
CA GLU A 131 -4.26 -6.11 -12.89
C GLU A 131 -4.21 -5.33 -11.57
N LEU A 132 -3.04 -5.29 -10.91
CA LEU A 132 -2.81 -4.45 -9.74
C LEU A 132 -2.87 -2.96 -10.09
N LEU A 133 -2.47 -2.57 -11.30
CA LEU A 133 -2.53 -1.18 -11.75
C LEU A 133 -3.85 -0.85 -12.42
N PHE A 134 -4.33 -1.74 -13.30
CA PHE A 134 -5.47 -1.48 -14.16
C PHE A 134 -6.53 -2.56 -14.03
N TRP A 135 -7.81 -2.20 -14.15
CA TRP A 135 -8.88 -3.20 -14.23
C TRP A 135 -8.69 -4.09 -15.48
N PRO A 136 -8.83 -5.43 -15.39
CA PRO A 136 -8.67 -6.33 -16.53
C PRO A 136 -9.57 -5.97 -17.72
N GLY A 137 -10.72 -5.34 -17.49
CA GLY A 137 -11.71 -5.01 -18.50
C GLY A 137 -11.26 -4.02 -19.58
N GLN A 138 -10.02 -3.50 -19.55
CA GLN A 138 -9.50 -2.63 -20.61
C GLN A 138 -8.59 -3.35 -21.62
N TRP A 139 -8.10 -4.56 -21.31
CA TRP A 139 -7.18 -5.33 -22.19
C TRP A 139 -7.85 -6.52 -22.89
N TRP A 140 -8.97 -7.01 -22.36
CA TRP A 140 -9.68 -8.17 -22.94
C TRP A 140 -10.56 -7.80 -24.13
N ASP A 141 -11.07 -6.57 -24.19
CA ASP A 141 -11.90 -6.12 -25.32
C ASP A 141 -11.07 -5.99 -26.63
N ASP A 142 -9.80 -5.57 -26.56
CA ASP A 142 -8.92 -5.45 -27.74
C ASP A 142 -8.40 -6.80 -28.26
N LYS A 143 -8.44 -7.86 -27.44
CA LYS A 143 -7.94 -9.20 -27.80
C LYS A 143 -9.04 -10.11 -28.35
N ALA A 144 -10.31 -9.72 -28.24
CA ALA A 144 -11.45 -10.53 -28.66
C ALA A 144 -11.78 -10.42 -30.17
N GLU A 145 -11.24 -9.43 -30.90
CA GLU A 145 -11.61 -9.18 -32.30
C GLU A 145 -10.73 -9.86 -33.37
N THR A 146 -9.74 -10.69 -32.99
CA THR A 146 -8.83 -11.31 -33.96
C THR A 146 -8.85 -12.84 -33.96
N HIS A 147 -10.02 -13.46 -34.11
CA HIS A 147 -10.09 -14.77 -34.75
C HIS A 147 -11.36 -14.92 -35.62
N PRO A 148 -11.21 -15.18 -36.93
CA PRO A 148 -12.34 -15.29 -37.84
C PRO A 148 -13.12 -16.58 -37.58
N HIS A 149 -14.45 -16.43 -37.49
CA HIS A 149 -15.38 -17.54 -37.55
C HIS A 149 -15.13 -18.34 -38.83
N THR A 150 -14.72 -19.60 -38.68
CA THR A 150 -14.83 -20.63 -39.71
C THR A 150 -16.07 -21.44 -39.45
#